data_AF-A0A2G9SFU7-F1
#
_entry.id   AF-A0A2G9SFU7-F1
#
_cell.length_a   1.000
_cell.length_b   1.000
_cell.length_c   1.000
_cell.angle_alpha   90.00
_cell.angle_beta   90.00
_cell.angle_gamma   90.00
#
_symmetry.space_group_name_H-M   'P 1'
#
loop_
_entity.id
_entity.type
_entity.pdbx_description
1 polymer ?
#
loop_
_entity_poly.entity_id
_entity_poly.type
_entity_poly.pdbx_seq_one_letter_code
_entity_poly.pdbx_strand_id
1 'polypeptide(L)'
;VEVTYPDGSPADGVTVRIKAELAPKDNVYTTELVSHNGLVEFQIPSIPTAAQYVWLESKVIAIDGKSTGDQYLPNYLSISSWYSPSKCHLLIQPLEKPLQVGEDARITLKSTCLCNFTLHYEVASRGNIVLSGMQSTNITLQRTKRSTSVTFDRNFNETEDNGSGTRS
;
A
#
# COMPACT_ATOMS: atom_id res chain seq x y z
N VAL A 1 4.20 6.55 9.64
CA VAL A 1 5.42 7.30 10.04
C VAL A 1 6.14 6.44 11.05
N GLU A 2 7.42 6.16 10.83
CA GLU A 2 8.26 5.46 11.78
C GLU A 2 8.83 6.46 12.80
N VAL A 3 8.79 6.09 14.07
CA VAL A 3 9.30 6.88 15.19
C VAL A 3 10.28 6.02 15.96
N THR A 4 11.52 6.48 16.02
CA THR A 4 12.62 5.74 16.66
C THR A 4 13.37 6.61 17.65
N TYR A 5 13.94 5.96 18.67
CA TYR A 5 14.95 6.58 19.52
C TYR A 5 16.28 6.72 18.75
N PRO A 6 17.24 7.53 19.24
CA PRO A 6 18.54 7.70 18.58
C PRO A 6 19.34 6.40 18.38
N ASP A 7 19.05 5.35 19.16
CA ASP A 7 19.65 4.02 19.03
C ASP A 7 18.99 3.14 17.95
N GLY A 8 17.94 3.65 17.30
CA GLY A 8 17.17 2.95 16.27
C GLY A 8 16.03 2.07 16.78
N SER A 9 15.86 1.95 18.11
CA SER A 9 14.75 1.19 18.68
C SER A 9 13.40 1.90 18.48
N PRO A 10 12.27 1.17 18.36
CA PRO A 10 10.94 1.76 18.24
C PRO A 10 10.59 2.66 19.43
N ALA A 11 10.06 3.86 19.16
CA ALA A 11 9.69 4.82 20.19
C ALA A 11 8.16 4.95 20.35
N ASP A 12 7.68 4.65 21.55
CA ASP A 12 6.26 4.69 21.93
C ASP A 12 5.93 5.91 22.79
N GLY A 13 4.65 6.29 22.83
CA GLY A 13 4.20 7.43 23.62
C GLY A 13 4.60 8.79 23.04
N VAL A 14 5.12 8.82 21.81
CA VAL A 14 5.49 10.04 21.10
C VAL A 14 4.30 10.56 20.31
N THR A 15 3.85 11.78 20.62
CA THR A 15 2.80 12.45 19.84
C THR A 15 3.44 13.12 18.63
N VAL A 16 3.02 12.68 17.44
CA VAL A 16 3.47 13.22 16.16
C VAL A 16 2.31 13.97 15.51
N ARG A 17 2.55 15.23 15.16
CA ARG A 17 1.66 16.00 14.28
C ARG A 17 2.01 15.71 12.84
N ILE A 18 1.01 15.36 12.05
CA ILE A 18 1.12 15.13 10.61
C ILE A 18 0.27 16.18 9.89
N LYS A 19 0.85 16.85 8.90
CA LYS A 19 0.12 17.77 8.02
C LYS A 19 0.31 17.41 6.57
N ALA A 20 -0.69 17.75 5.76
CA ALA A 20 -0.59 17.76 4.31
C ALA A 20 -0.92 19.15 3.78
N GLU A 21 0.00 19.73 2.99
CA GLU A 21 -0.10 21.08 2.44
C GLU A 21 0.03 21.07 0.92
N LEU A 22 -0.81 21.80 0.20
CA LEU A 22 -0.70 21.96 -1.27
C LEU A 22 0.26 23.08 -1.65
N ALA A 23 0.28 24.12 -0.83
CA ALA A 23 1.15 25.28 -0.94
C ALA A 23 1.42 25.79 0.49
N PRO A 24 2.44 26.63 0.71
CA PRO A 24 2.67 27.24 2.02
C PRO A 24 1.39 27.91 2.53
N LYS A 25 0.94 27.50 3.73
CA LYS A 25 -0.31 27.95 4.40
C LYS A 25 -1.62 27.38 3.83
N ASP A 26 -1.58 26.52 2.81
CA ASP A 26 -2.75 25.82 2.27
C ASP A 26 -2.80 24.38 2.80
N ASN A 27 -3.25 24.25 4.06
CA ASN A 27 -3.37 22.98 4.77
C ASN A 27 -4.66 22.25 4.38
N VAL A 28 -4.53 21.05 3.80
CA VAL A 28 -5.67 20.19 3.45
C VAL A 28 -5.90 19.07 4.44
N TYR A 29 -4.94 18.81 5.33
CA TYR A 29 -5.07 17.81 6.38
C TYR A 29 -4.14 18.14 7.56
N THR A 30 -4.62 17.90 8.78
CA THR A 30 -3.79 17.94 9.99
C THR A 30 -4.34 16.93 10.99
N THR A 31 -3.45 16.14 11.59
CA THR A 31 -3.79 15.21 12.68
C THR A 31 -2.66 15.13 13.67
N GLU A 32 -2.96 14.75 14.90
CA GLU A 32 -1.99 14.48 15.96
C GLU A 32 -2.27 13.08 16.50
N LEU A 33 -1.26 12.22 16.45
CA LEU A 33 -1.40 10.80 16.74
C LEU A 33 -0.24 10.35 17.62
N VAL A 34 -0.50 9.41 18.52
CA VAL A 34 0.50 8.87 19.43
C VAL A 34 1.09 7.60 18.82
N SER A 35 2.42 7.46 18.86
CA SER A 35 3.11 6.28 18.37
C SER A 35 2.85 5.06 19.24
N HIS A 36 2.67 3.92 18.58
CA HIS A 36 2.59 2.60 19.19
C HIS A 36 3.44 1.61 18.39
N ASN A 37 4.27 0.83 19.08
CA ASN A 37 5.31 0.00 18.46
C ASN A 37 6.19 0.76 17.45
N GLY A 38 6.57 2.00 17.77
CA GLY A 38 7.35 2.91 16.91
C GLY A 38 6.63 3.36 15.64
N LEU A 39 5.31 3.24 15.57
CA LEU A 39 4.54 3.58 14.37
C LEU A 39 3.41 4.55 14.68
N VAL A 40 3.22 5.49 13.75
CA VAL A 40 2.00 6.30 13.62
C VAL A 40 1.38 6.03 12.26
N GLU A 41 0.18 5.45 12.27
CA GLU A 41 -0.62 5.20 11.08
C GLU A 41 -1.66 6.30 10.89
N PHE A 42 -1.77 6.82 9.67
CA PHE A 42 -2.72 7.88 9.35
C PHE A 42 -3.29 7.68 7.96
N GLN A 43 -4.47 8.28 7.72
CA GLN A 43 -5.13 8.27 6.42
C GLN A 43 -5.61 9.67 6.09
N ILE A 44 -5.17 10.18 4.93
CA ILE A 44 -5.72 11.42 4.36
C ILE A 44 -6.98 11.03 3.56
N PRO A 45 -8.17 11.51 3.95
CA PRO A 45 -9.42 11.04 3.35
C PRO A 45 -9.58 11.45 1.88
N SER A 46 -9.10 12.63 1.51
CA SER A 46 -9.14 13.14 0.15
C SER A 46 -8.06 14.18 -0.07
N ILE A 47 -7.47 14.16 -1.27
CA ILE A 47 -6.57 15.19 -1.78
C ILE A 47 -7.24 15.76 -3.05
N PRO A 48 -7.29 17.09 -3.24
CA PRO A 48 -7.88 17.67 -4.44
C PRO A 48 -7.24 17.11 -5.72
N THR A 49 -8.07 16.69 -6.68
CA THR A 49 -7.59 16.03 -7.91
C THR A 49 -6.73 16.93 -8.80
N ALA A 50 -6.82 18.25 -8.62
CA ALA A 50 -5.99 19.24 -9.32
C ALA A 50 -4.59 19.40 -8.69
N ALA A 51 -4.35 18.85 -7.49
CA ALA A 51 -3.06 18.95 -6.82
C ALA A 51 -1.98 18.19 -7.61
N GLN A 52 -0.92 18.89 -7.97
CA GLN A 52 0.26 18.28 -8.60
C GLN A 52 1.22 17.69 -7.56
N TYR A 53 1.35 18.40 -6.44
CA TYR A 53 2.21 18.05 -5.32
C TYR A 53 1.45 18.25 -4.01
N VAL A 54 1.79 17.42 -3.03
CA VAL A 54 1.40 17.60 -1.63
C VAL A 54 2.64 17.44 -0.77
N TRP A 55 2.86 18.40 0.11
CA TRP A 55 3.91 18.37 1.11
C TRP A 55 3.37 17.75 2.39
N LEU A 56 3.96 16.63 2.78
CA LEU A 56 3.72 15.99 4.06
C LEU A 56 4.75 16.50 5.06
N GLU A 57 4.27 17.08 6.17
CA GLU A 57 5.08 17.43 7.33
C GLU A 57 4.78 16.42 8.44
N SER A 58 5.80 15.91 9.10
CA SER A 58 5.67 15.21 10.39
C SER A 58 6.56 15.88 11.43
N LYS A 59 6.01 16.19 12.61
CA LYS A 59 6.75 16.84 13.72
C LYS A 59 6.40 16.18 15.04
N VAL A 60 7.41 15.83 15.82
CA VAL A 60 7.23 15.44 17.24
C VAL A 60 6.82 16.68 18.04
N ILE A 61 5.70 16.60 18.74
CA ILE A 61 5.14 17.71 19.53
C ILE A 61 5.04 17.42 21.02
N ALA A 62 5.01 16.14 21.40
CA ALA A 62 5.04 15.70 22.79
C ALA A 62 5.65 14.30 22.93
N ILE A 63 6.19 14.00 24.11
CA ILE A 63 6.65 12.66 24.53
C ILE A 63 6.03 12.40 25.90
N ASP A 64 5.34 11.27 26.07
CA ASP A 64 4.63 10.91 27.29
C ASP A 64 3.68 12.02 27.78
N GLY A 65 3.01 12.68 26.83
CA GLY A 65 2.10 13.80 27.09
C GLY A 65 2.78 15.13 27.44
N LYS A 66 4.11 15.17 27.58
CA LYS A 66 4.87 16.39 27.83
C LYS A 66 5.29 17.04 26.52
N SER A 67 4.89 18.30 26.33
CA SER A 67 5.27 19.07 25.13
C SER A 67 6.79 19.17 24.97
N THR A 68 7.27 18.97 23.74
CA THR A 68 8.69 19.05 23.39
C THR A 68 9.12 20.45 22.91
N GLY A 69 8.18 21.39 22.76
CA GLY A 69 8.45 22.71 22.19
C GLY A 69 9.11 22.60 20.80
N ASP A 70 10.22 23.30 20.60
CA ASP A 70 10.95 23.36 19.32
C ASP A 70 12.21 22.49 19.28
N GLN A 71 12.33 21.52 20.21
CA GLN A 71 13.50 20.64 20.27
C GLN A 71 13.60 19.70 19.06
N TYR A 72 12.48 19.35 18.44
CA TYR A 72 12.43 18.44 17.31
C TYR A 72 12.07 19.19 16.03
N LEU A 73 12.93 19.03 15.02
CA LEU A 73 12.69 19.57 13.69
C LEU A 73 11.64 18.72 12.94
N PRO A 74 10.79 19.36 12.13
CA PRO A 74 9.89 18.64 11.24
C PRO A 74 10.66 17.86 10.18
N ASN A 75 10.12 16.70 9.80
CA ASN A 75 10.51 15.95 8.62
C ASN A 75 9.51 16.22 7.49
N TYR A 76 10.01 16.38 6.27
CA TYR A 76 9.21 16.70 5.09
C TYR A 76 9.35 15.64 4.01
N LEU A 77 8.25 15.29 3.37
CA LEU A 77 8.18 14.44 2.20
C LEU A 77 7.23 15.07 1.19
N SER A 78 7.57 15.09 -0.10
CA SER A 78 6.61 15.44 -1.15
C SER A 78 6.04 14.17 -1.79
N ILE A 79 4.74 14.19 -2.05
CA ILE A 79 4.06 13.20 -2.88
C ILE A 79 3.49 13.90 -4.11
N SER A 80 3.46 13.20 -5.24
CA SER A 80 2.92 13.70 -6.50
C SER A 80 1.88 12.74 -7.07
N SER A 81 1.02 13.28 -7.92
CA SER A 81 0.05 12.45 -8.63
C SER A 81 0.74 11.58 -9.68
N TRP A 82 0.25 10.35 -9.83
CA TRP A 82 0.68 9.47 -10.92
C TRP A 82 0.15 9.97 -12.26
N TYR A 83 1.04 10.18 -13.21
CA TYR A 83 0.65 10.67 -14.53
C TYR A 83 -0.12 9.59 -15.30
N SER A 84 -1.33 9.96 -15.75
CA SER A 84 -2.17 9.11 -16.58
C SER A 84 -2.91 9.97 -17.61
N PRO A 85 -2.60 9.87 -18.91
CA PRO A 85 -3.31 10.61 -19.96
C PRO A 85 -4.82 10.36 -19.97
N SER A 86 -5.22 9.15 -19.60
CA SER A 86 -6.63 8.72 -19.52
C SER A 86 -7.35 9.20 -18.26
N LYS A 87 -6.64 9.83 -17.32
CA LYS A 87 -7.13 10.18 -15.97
C LYS A 87 -7.67 8.99 -15.18
N CYS A 88 -7.27 7.76 -15.52
CA CYS A 88 -7.51 6.57 -14.70
C CYS A 88 -6.26 6.21 -13.89
N HIS A 89 -6.48 5.72 -12.67
CA HIS A 89 -5.48 5.25 -11.74
C HIS A 89 -5.85 3.89 -11.17
N LEU A 90 -4.81 3.12 -10.84
CA LEU A 90 -4.90 1.85 -10.12
C LEU A 90 -4.15 2.00 -8.79
N LEU A 91 -4.73 1.47 -7.72
CA LEU A 91 -4.09 1.40 -6.41
C LEU A 91 -4.12 -0.06 -5.95
N ILE A 92 -2.94 -0.65 -5.87
CA ILE A 92 -2.73 -1.92 -5.17
C ILE A 92 -2.66 -1.60 -3.68
N GLN A 93 -3.57 -2.17 -2.90
CA GLN A 93 -3.56 -1.97 -1.45
C GLN A 93 -2.47 -2.84 -0.80
N PRO A 94 -1.84 -2.34 0.27
CA PRO A 94 -0.90 -3.13 1.05
C PRO A 94 -1.61 -4.35 1.65
N LEU A 95 -0.84 -5.41 1.87
CA LEU A 95 -1.31 -6.58 2.60
C LEU A 95 -1.44 -6.23 4.09
N GLU A 96 -2.49 -6.71 4.74
CA GLU A 96 -2.76 -6.44 6.16
C GLU A 96 -1.70 -7.05 7.08
N LYS A 97 -1.05 -8.13 6.63
CA LYS A 97 0.01 -8.82 7.37
C LYS A 97 1.11 -9.32 6.42
N PRO A 98 2.34 -9.50 6.92
CA PRO A 98 3.37 -10.24 6.20
C PRO A 98 2.89 -11.66 5.84
N LEU A 99 3.16 -12.08 4.61
CA LEU A 99 2.79 -13.42 4.12
C LEU A 99 3.75 -14.48 4.65
N GLN A 100 3.20 -15.66 4.96
CA GLN A 100 3.97 -16.86 5.28
C GLN A 100 4.04 -17.82 4.08
N VAL A 101 5.10 -18.61 4.01
CA VAL A 101 5.26 -19.61 2.94
C VAL A 101 4.11 -20.63 3.00
N GLY A 102 3.47 -20.85 1.85
CA GLY A 102 2.31 -21.74 1.73
C GLY A 102 0.96 -21.04 1.92
N GLU A 103 0.92 -19.76 2.31
CA GLU A 103 -0.32 -18.99 2.34
C GLU A 103 -0.72 -18.47 0.96
N ASP A 104 -2.04 -18.37 0.75
CA ASP A 104 -2.60 -17.68 -0.41
C ASP A 104 -2.58 -16.16 -0.21
N ALA A 105 -1.91 -15.44 -1.12
CA ALA A 105 -1.90 -13.99 -1.13
C ALA A 105 -3.18 -13.44 -1.78
N ARG A 106 -3.93 -12.63 -1.02
CA ARG A 106 -5.08 -11.88 -1.57
C ARG A 106 -4.74 -10.40 -1.67
N ILE A 107 -4.69 -9.91 -2.91
CA ILE A 107 -4.38 -8.51 -3.20
C ILE A 107 -5.67 -7.77 -3.56
N THR A 108 -5.88 -6.63 -2.92
CA THR A 108 -7.01 -5.75 -3.22
C THR A 108 -6.57 -4.63 -4.16
N LEU A 109 -7.33 -4.45 -5.23
CA LEU A 109 -7.11 -3.42 -6.24
C LEU A 109 -8.27 -2.43 -6.19
N LYS A 110 -7.96 -1.14 -6.04
CA LYS A 110 -8.89 -0.04 -6.29
C LYS A 110 -8.59 0.58 -7.64
N SER A 111 -9.62 1.02 -8.35
CA SER A 111 -9.48 1.58 -9.70
C SER A 111 -10.43 2.75 -9.89
N THR A 112 -9.97 3.78 -10.59
CA THR A 112 -10.84 4.83 -11.15
C THR A 112 -11.16 4.59 -12.63
N CYS A 113 -10.67 3.49 -13.22
CA CYS A 113 -10.99 3.10 -14.59
C CYS A 113 -12.42 2.61 -14.71
N LEU A 114 -12.92 2.62 -15.95
CA LEU A 114 -14.03 1.75 -16.34
C LEU A 114 -13.66 0.30 -15.99
N CYS A 115 -14.52 -0.40 -15.25
CA CYS A 115 -14.25 -1.75 -14.73
C CYS A 115 -14.34 -2.87 -15.79
N ASN A 116 -14.11 -2.55 -17.06
CA ASN A 116 -14.05 -3.48 -18.18
C ASN A 116 -12.62 -3.50 -18.73
N PHE A 117 -11.67 -3.95 -17.92
CA PHE A 117 -10.28 -4.07 -18.33
C PHE A 117 -9.72 -5.45 -17.99
N THR A 118 -8.78 -5.86 -18.82
CA THR A 118 -7.90 -7.00 -18.56
C THR A 118 -6.77 -6.54 -17.68
N LEU A 119 -6.55 -7.19 -16.54
CA LEU A 119 -5.46 -6.88 -15.63
C LEU A 119 -4.28 -7.80 -15.90
N HIS A 120 -3.17 -7.25 -16.37
CA HIS A 120 -1.89 -7.96 -16.43
C HIS A 120 -1.13 -7.75 -15.12
N TYR A 121 -0.46 -8.78 -14.62
CA TYR A 121 0.33 -8.69 -13.40
C TYR A 121 1.63 -9.48 -13.51
N GLU A 122 2.65 -9.01 -12.81
CA GLU A 122 3.94 -9.65 -12.65
C GLU A 122 4.31 -9.63 -11.17
N VAL A 123 4.86 -10.73 -10.67
CA VAL A 123 5.41 -10.85 -9.32
C VAL A 123 6.91 -10.98 -9.44
N ALA A 124 7.64 -10.10 -8.77
CA ALA A 124 9.09 -10.10 -8.76
C ALA A 124 9.63 -10.45 -7.37
N SER A 125 10.74 -11.19 -7.34
CA SER A 125 11.48 -11.52 -6.12
C SER A 125 12.98 -11.54 -6.42
N ARG A 126 13.78 -10.93 -5.53
CA ARG A 126 15.25 -10.86 -5.65
C ARG A 126 15.71 -10.38 -7.04
N GLY A 127 15.03 -9.37 -7.58
CA GLY A 127 15.34 -8.78 -8.88
C GLY A 127 14.90 -9.58 -10.11
N ASN A 128 14.13 -10.66 -9.95
CA ASN A 128 13.67 -11.50 -11.06
C ASN A 128 12.13 -11.59 -11.08
N ILE A 129 11.54 -11.69 -12.28
CA ILE A 129 10.13 -12.03 -12.44
C ILE A 129 9.96 -13.52 -12.18
N VAL A 130 9.12 -13.88 -11.20
CA VAL A 130 8.88 -15.27 -10.79
C VAL A 130 7.50 -15.78 -11.20
N LEU A 131 6.58 -14.88 -11.53
CA LEU A 131 5.23 -15.20 -11.99
C LEU A 131 4.71 -14.04 -12.84
N SER A 132 4.09 -14.36 -13.98
CA SER A 132 3.32 -13.40 -14.78
C SER A 132 1.96 -13.99 -15.08
N GLY A 133 0.96 -13.14 -15.22
CA GLY A 133 -0.40 -13.59 -15.52
C GLY A 133 -1.33 -12.48 -15.95
N MET A 134 -2.57 -12.88 -16.18
CA MET A 134 -3.61 -11.99 -16.68
C MET A 134 -4.97 -12.40 -16.12
N GLN A 135 -5.75 -11.41 -15.68
CA GLN A 135 -7.14 -11.58 -15.25
C GLN A 135 -8.07 -10.92 -16.28
N SER A 136 -8.99 -11.69 -16.85
CA SER A 136 -9.85 -11.24 -17.93
C SER A 136 -10.94 -10.25 -17.49
N THR A 137 -11.44 -9.49 -18.45
CA THR A 137 -12.54 -8.50 -18.29
C THR A 137 -13.80 -9.07 -17.64
N ASN A 138 -14.14 -10.33 -17.95
CA ASN A 138 -15.33 -10.97 -17.39
C ASN A 138 -15.26 -11.07 -15.85
N ILE A 139 -14.06 -11.25 -15.29
CA ILE A 139 -13.86 -11.37 -13.84
C ILE A 139 -13.88 -9.97 -13.20
N THR A 140 -13.27 -8.95 -13.83
CA THR A 140 -13.26 -7.57 -13.30
C THR A 140 -14.67 -6.95 -13.31
N LEU A 141 -15.48 -7.24 -14.34
CA LEU A 141 -16.89 -6.86 -14.41
C LEU A 141 -17.76 -7.52 -13.32
N GLN A 142 -17.56 -8.81 -13.04
CA GLN A 142 -18.29 -9.51 -11.97
C GLN A 142 -17.91 -9.01 -10.57
N ARG A 143 -16.62 -8.71 -10.34
CA ARG A 143 -16.10 -8.24 -9.05
C ARG A 143 -16.59 -6.82 -8.70
N THR A 144 -16.87 -5.98 -9.69
CA THR A 144 -17.52 -4.67 -9.50
C THR A 144 -18.91 -4.80 -8.88
N LYS A 145 -19.63 -5.90 -9.17
CA LYS A 145 -20.96 -6.17 -8.61
C LYS A 145 -20.91 -6.81 -7.22
N ARG A 146 -19.74 -7.26 -6.75
CA ARG A 146 -19.55 -7.93 -5.46
C ARG A 146 -18.27 -7.43 -4.79
N SER A 147 -18.37 -6.41 -3.95
CA SER A 147 -17.35 -6.07 -2.97
C SER A 147 -17.22 -7.20 -1.92
N THR A 148 -16.63 -8.35 -2.28
CA THR A 148 -16.26 -9.43 -1.34
C THR A 148 -15.12 -10.27 -1.93
N SER A 149 -14.07 -10.49 -1.12
CA SER A 149 -12.83 -11.22 -1.45
C SER A 149 -13.05 -12.63 -2.02
N VAL A 150 -12.21 -13.08 -2.96
CA VAL A 150 -12.17 -14.49 -3.41
C VAL A 150 -10.71 -14.95 -3.56
N THR A 151 -10.45 -16.20 -3.14
CA THR A 151 -9.19 -16.98 -3.18
C THR A 151 -8.77 -17.31 -4.62
N PHE A 152 -7.47 -17.47 -4.87
CA PHE A 152 -6.95 -17.98 -6.13
C PHE A 152 -6.76 -19.49 -6.04
N ASP A 153 -7.52 -20.27 -6.80
CA ASP A 153 -7.27 -21.71 -6.96
C ASP A 153 -6.13 -21.95 -7.96
N ARG A 154 -5.15 -22.77 -7.55
CA ARG A 154 -3.97 -23.13 -8.33
C ARG A 154 -4.23 -24.44 -9.07
N ASN A 155 -4.50 -24.38 -10.38
CA ASN A 155 -4.46 -25.56 -11.22
C ASN A 155 -3.00 -25.89 -11.57
N PHE A 156 -2.43 -26.88 -10.88
CA PHE A 156 -1.24 -27.57 -11.35
C PHE A 156 -1.68 -28.65 -12.35
N ASN A 157 -1.24 -28.53 -13.61
CA ASN A 157 -1.22 -29.67 -14.50
C ASN A 157 0.02 -30.50 -14.15
N GLU A 158 -0.21 -31.61 -13.45
CA GLU A 158 0.76 -32.70 -13.32
C GLU A 158 0.92 -33.35 -14.70
N THR A 159 2.13 -33.31 -15.25
CA THR A 159 2.52 -34.15 -16.38
C THR A 159 2.66 -35.59 -15.89
N GLU A 160 1.77 -36.47 -16.34
CA GLU A 160 1.88 -37.93 -16.25
C GLU A 160 3.18 -38.40 -16.92
N ASP A 161 4.12 -38.88 -16.10
CA ASP A 161 5.27 -39.67 -16.56
C ASP A 161 4.81 -41.12 -16.77
N ASN A 162 4.62 -41.50 -18.03
CA ASN A 162 4.18 -42.84 -18.42
C ASN A 162 5.37 -43.82 -18.37
N GLY A 163 5.65 -44.33 -17.17
CA GLY A 163 6.52 -45.49 -16.98
C GLY A 163 5.73 -46.79 -16.97
N SER A 164 5.62 -47.48 -18.13
CA SER A 164 5.27 -48.91 -18.13
C SER A 164 6.28 -49.69 -18.95
N GLY A 165 7.08 -50.49 -18.25
CA GLY A 165 7.86 -51.57 -18.83
C GLY A 165 7.47 -52.86 -18.13
N THR A 166 6.87 -53.80 -18.87
CA THR A 166 7.01 -55.23 -18.60
C THR A 166 6.80 -56.04 -19.88
N ARG A 167 7.85 -56.81 -20.20
CA ARG A 167 7.97 -57.99 -21.05
C ARG A 167 6.69 -58.80 -21.30
N SER A 168 6.50 -59.18 -22.56
CA SER A 168 6.43 -60.59 -23.00
C SER A 168 7.05 -60.70 -24.38
#